data_AF-A0A2T0SKL0-F1
#
_entry.id   AF-A0A2T0SKL0-F1
#
_cell.length_a   1.000
_cell.length_b   1.000
_cell.length_c   1.000
_cell.angle_alpha   90.00
_cell.angle_beta   90.00
_cell.angle_gamma   90.00
#
_symmetry.space_group_name_H-M   'P 1'
#
loop_
_entity.id
_entity.type
_entity.pdbx_description
1 polymer ?
#
loop_
_entity_poly.entity_id
_entity_poly.type
_entity_poly.pdbx_seq_one_letter_code
_entity_poly.pdbx_strand_id
1 'polypeptide(L)' 'MWTPTHFPAAMRSLNATTRAKAIELANQLIGQGYTDKNEIIQHSVSEARRWAREHAQRNERVFVSSHSQRTF' A
#
# COMPACT_ATOMS: atom_id res chain seq x y z
N MET A 1 12.93 -11.66 5.10
CA MET A 1 12.08 -10.92 4.14
C MET A 1 10.65 -11.42 4.27
N TRP A 2 9.65 -10.56 4.11
CA TRP A 2 8.23 -10.92 4.20
C TRP A 2 7.65 -11.22 2.82
N THR A 3 6.62 -12.06 2.79
CA THR A 3 5.94 -12.48 1.56
C THR A 3 4.44 -12.27 1.68
N PRO A 4 3.68 -12.30 0.57
CA PRO A 4 2.21 -12.19 0.60
C PRO A 4 1.51 -13.28 1.41
N THR A 5 2.17 -14.40 1.69
CA THR A 5 1.66 -15.52 2.50
C THR A 5 2.26 -15.56 3.90
N HIS A 6 3.37 -14.86 4.15
CA HIS A 6 4.07 -14.82 5.44
C HIS A 6 4.47 -13.39 5.80
N PHE A 7 3.56 -12.72 6.51
CA PHE A 7 3.66 -11.31 6.90
C PHE A 7 3.20 -11.10 8.36
N PRO A 8 3.66 -10.04 9.04
CA PRO A 8 3.30 -9.77 10.43
C PRO A 8 1.82 -9.41 10.60
N ALA A 9 1.25 -9.71 11.76
CA ALA A 9 -0.17 -9.50 12.06
C ALA A 9 -0.64 -8.05 11.83
N ALA A 10 0.24 -7.06 12.03
CA ALA A 10 -0.04 -5.64 11.76
C ALA A 10 -0.43 -5.35 10.30
N MET A 11 0.05 -6.14 9.34
CA MET A 11 -0.31 -6.02 7.92
C MET A 11 -1.62 -6.74 7.56
N ARG A 12 -2.14 -7.60 8.47
CA ARG A 12 -3.35 -8.41 8.21
C ARG A 12 -4.61 -7.56 8.10
N SER A 13 -4.66 -6.42 8.79
CA SER A 13 -5.80 -5.49 8.74
C SER A 13 -5.84 -4.66 7.45
N LEU A 14 -4.82 -4.73 6.59
CA LEU A 14 -4.75 -3.99 5.33
C LEU A 14 -5.46 -4.77 4.21
N ASN A 15 -6.06 -4.05 3.26
CA ASN A 15 -6.56 -4.67 2.03
C ASN A 15 -5.40 -5.27 1.19
N ALA A 16 -5.72 -6.17 0.25
CA ALA A 16 -4.71 -6.93 -0.48
C ALA A 16 -3.67 -6.04 -1.19
N THR A 17 -4.11 -5.00 -1.87
CA THR A 17 -3.25 -4.07 -2.61
C THR A 17 -2.33 -3.29 -1.67
N THR A 18 -2.88 -2.76 -0.58
CA THR A 18 -2.14 -1.98 0.43
C THR A 18 -1.15 -2.88 1.17
N ARG A 19 -1.53 -4.12 1.46
CA ARG A 19 -0.65 -5.12 2.07
C ARG A 19 0.52 -5.47 1.17
N ALA A 20 0.28 -5.67 -0.13
CA ALA A 20 1.35 -5.91 -1.10
C ALA A 20 2.36 -4.75 -1.10
N LYS A 21 1.87 -3.50 -1.06
CA LYS A 21 2.74 -2.33 -0.98
C LYS A 21 3.53 -2.26 0.33
N ALA A 22 2.91 -2.60 1.47
CA ALA A 22 3.60 -2.66 2.75
C ALA A 22 4.72 -3.71 2.75
N ILE A 23 4.50 -4.88 2.15
CA ILE A 23 5.51 -5.93 2.02
C ILE A 23 6.70 -5.47 1.17
N GLU A 24 6.43 -4.80 0.05
CA GLU A 24 7.46 -4.22 -0.82
C GLU A 24 8.38 -3.25 -0.04
N LEU A 25 7.77 -2.27 0.63
CA LEU A 25 8.50 -1.26 1.40
C LEU A 25 9.29 -1.86 2.56
N ALA A 26 8.71 -2.84 3.24
CA ALA A 26 9.41 -3.53 4.31
C ALA A 26 10.64 -4.31 3.84
N ASN A 27 10.53 -5.02 2.71
CA ASN A 27 11.65 -5.73 2.13
C ASN A 27 12.75 -4.79 1.64
N GLN A 28 12.39 -3.59 1.16
CA GLN A 28 13.35 -2.53 0.84
C GLN A 28 14.11 -2.05 2.09
N LEU A 29 13.41 -1.78 3.20
CA LEU A 29 14.05 -1.38 4.45
C LEU A 29 15.01 -2.47 4.97
N ILE A 30 14.61 -3.74 4.92
CA ILE A 30 15.50 -4.86 5.28
C ILE A 30 16.74 -4.86 4.36
N GLY A 31 16.56 -4.63 3.06
CA GLY A 31 17.67 -4.54 2.10
C GLY A 31 18.60 -3.35 2.32
N GLN A 32 18.12 -2.27 2.94
CA GLN A 32 18.93 -1.10 3.33
C GLN A 32 19.69 -1.31 4.65
N GLY A 33 19.51 -2.44 5.33
CA GLY A 33 20.21 -2.77 6.58
C GLY A 33 19.44 -2.41 7.84
N TYR A 34 18.15 -2.05 7.75
CA TYR A 34 17.31 -1.91 8.93
C TYR A 34 17.11 -3.28 9.58
N THR A 35 17.30 -3.33 10.90
CA THR A 35 17.24 -4.58 11.70
C THR A 35 16.10 -4.58 12.71
N ASP A 36 15.60 -3.42 13.12
CA ASP A 36 14.47 -3.32 14.05
C ASP A 36 13.16 -3.69 13.35
N LYS A 37 12.61 -4.85 13.71
CA LYS A 37 11.38 -5.37 13.10
C LYS A 37 10.20 -4.44 13.34
N ASN A 38 10.09 -3.82 14.53
CA ASN A 38 8.94 -3.00 14.86
C ASN A 38 8.97 -1.69 14.06
N GLU A 39 10.14 -1.06 13.93
CA GLU A 39 10.37 0.12 13.10
C GLU A 39 10.03 -0.17 11.63
N ILE A 40 10.54 -1.28 11.09
CA ILE A 40 10.27 -1.69 9.70
C ILE A 40 8.76 -1.91 9.50
N ILE A 41 8.06 -2.55 10.43
CA ILE A 41 6.61 -2.75 10.36
C ILE A 41 5.87 -1.41 10.38
N GLN A 42 6.17 -0.54 11.35
CA GLN A 42 5.47 0.74 11.49
C GLN A 42 5.69 1.63 10.26
N HIS A 43 6.94 1.76 9.82
CA HIS A 43 7.29 2.58 8.66
C HIS A 43 6.62 2.07 7.38
N SER A 44 6.74 0.77 7.09
CA SER A 44 6.16 0.18 5.87
C SER A 44 4.63 0.26 5.85
N VAL A 45 3.96 0.04 6.99
CA VAL A 45 2.49 0.13 7.10
C VAL A 45 2.02 1.57 6.97
N SER A 46 2.71 2.53 7.60
CA SER A 46 2.35 3.95 7.53
C SER A 46 2.41 4.47 6.09
N GLU A 47 3.51 4.19 5.39
CA GLU A 47 3.71 4.59 3.99
C GLU A 47 2.73 3.89 3.05
N ALA A 48 2.48 2.60 3.24
CA ALA A 48 1.48 1.88 2.44
C ALA A 48 0.07 2.46 2.62
N ARG A 49 -0.32 2.84 3.85
CA ARG A 49 -1.60 3.51 4.12
C ARG A 49 -1.69 4.87 3.44
N ARG A 50 -0.60 5.64 3.44
CA ARG A 50 -0.54 6.93 2.74
C ARG A 50 -0.73 6.75 1.24
N TRP A 51 0.03 5.83 0.64
CA TRP A 51 -0.10 5.45 -0.76
C TRP A 51 -1.52 5.03 -1.12
N ALA A 52 -2.17 4.21 -0.29
CA ALA A 52 -3.53 3.74 -0.52
C ALA A 52 -4.56 4.90 -0.52
N ARG A 53 -4.41 5.90 0.37
CA ARG A 53 -5.28 7.08 0.38
C ARG A 53 -5.14 7.91 -0.89
N GLU A 54 -3.92 8.09 -1.37
CA GLU A 54 -3.65 8.81 -2.62
C GLU A 54 -4.16 8.04 -3.85
N HIS A 55 -4.05 6.71 -3.84
CA HIS A 55 -4.56 5.85 -4.92
C HIS A 55 -6.08 5.73 -4.95
N ALA A 56 -6.75 5.71 -3.80
CA ALA A 56 -8.21 5.72 -3.72
C ALA A 56 -8.79 6.98 -4.40
N GLN A 57 -8.20 8.15 -4.11
CA GLN A 57 -8.60 9.42 -4.72
C GLN A 57 -8.36 9.46 -6.24
N ARG A 58 -7.34 8.75 -6.74
CA ARG A 58 -7.09 8.62 -8.18
C ARG A 58 -8.14 7.76 -8.89
N ASN A 59 -8.62 6.70 -8.25
CA ASN A 59 -9.65 5.82 -8.83
C ASN A 59 -11.00 6.54 -8.97
N GLU A 60 -11.33 7.46 -8.06
CA GLU A 60 -12.53 8.30 -8.16
C GLU A 60 -12.45 9.30 -9.33
N ARG A 61 -11.29 9.94 -9.56
CA ARG A 61 -11.15 10.94 -10.64
C ARG A 61 -11.24 10.34 -12.05
N VAL A 62 -10.81 9.10 -12.24
CA VAL A 62 -10.95 8.42 -13.54
C VAL A 62 -12.43 8.14 -13.86
N PHE A 63 -13.27 7.87 -12.85
CA PHE A 63 -14.69 7.61 -13.05
C PHE A 63 -15.48 8.87 -13.44
N VAL A 64 -15.11 10.05 -12.92
CA VAL A 64 -15.77 11.32 -13.25
C VAL A 64 -15.41 11.82 -14.66
N SER A 65 -14.30 11.35 -15.23
CA SER A 65 -13.77 11.85 -16.51
C SER A 65 -14.36 11.15 -17.76
N SER A 66 -15.16 10.11 -17.60
CA SER A 66 -15.74 9.34 -18.71
C SER A 66 -17.22 9.60 -19.00
N HIS A 67 -17.85 10.61 -18.37
CA HIS A 67 -19.28 10.87 -18.54
C HIS A 67 -19.67 12.00 -19.52
N SER A 68 -18.74 12.54 -20.31
CA SER A 68 -19.08 13.50 -21.37
C SER A 68 -19.07 12.87 -22.76
N GLN A 69 -20.00 11.94 -23.02
CA GLN A 69 -20.50 11.66 -24.37
C GLN A 69 -21.98 11.26 -24.30
N ARG A 70 -22.89 12.23 -24.39
CA ARG A 70 -24.28 12.04 -24.87
C ARG A 70 -24.90 13.40 -25.25
N THR A 71 -24.78 13.80 -26.51
CA THR A 71 -25.85 13.93 -27.54
C THR A 71 -27.00 14.90 -27.22
N PHE A 72 -27.18 15.87 -28.12
CA PHE A 72 -28.46 16.18 -28.79
C PHE A 72 -28.18 16.53 -30.25
#